data_AF-M1QPA2-F1
#
_entry.id   AF-M1QPA2-F1
#
_cell.length_a   1.000
_cell.length_b   1.000
_cell.length_c   1.000
_cell.angle_alpha   90.00
_cell.angle_beta   90.00
_cell.angle_gamma   90.00
#
_symmetry.space_group_name_H-M   'P 1'
#
loop_
_entity.id
_entity.type
_entity.pdbx_description
1 polymer ?
#
loop_
_entity_poly.entity_id
_entity_poly.type
_entity_poly.pdbx_seq_one_letter_code
_entity_poly.pdbx_strand_id
1 'polypeptide(L)'
;EENFNGYFGDSTYNATTKTGTWKATDAQKRYGFAAAGFGYGWEKFDKRFDLASADHANEENRFGWVVEIDPMNPNQTPVKRTALGRIKHEGAEVVEGQGGRIVVYMGDDERFDYIYKFVSADNWRSMVARGVSPLDEGKLYVAKFNDDGTGNWLELTVNNPTLKAKFNDQATVLTYARLAADALGATPMDR
;
A
#
# COMPACT_ATOMS: atom_id res chain seq x y z
N GLU A 1 -6.06 5.68 -0.93
CA GLU A 1 -6.77 4.89 -1.97
C GLU A 1 -7.08 3.54 -1.34
N GLU A 2 -8.36 3.13 -1.31
CA GLU A 2 -8.81 1.97 -0.52
C GLU A 2 -9.11 0.76 -1.42
N ASN A 3 -10.35 0.57 -1.91
CA ASN A 3 -10.74 -0.57 -2.76
C ASN A 3 -10.28 -0.50 -4.23
N PHE A 4 -9.01 -0.15 -4.48
CA PHE A 4 -8.46 0.05 -5.82
C PHE A 4 -8.42 -1.22 -6.68
N ASN A 5 -8.30 -2.39 -6.05
CA ASN A 5 -8.26 -3.68 -6.74
C ASN A 5 -9.55 -3.96 -7.52
N GLY A 6 -10.67 -3.37 -7.11
CA GLY A 6 -11.96 -3.56 -7.77
C GLY A 6 -12.04 -2.90 -9.16
N TYR A 7 -11.23 -1.88 -9.43
CA TYR A 7 -11.21 -1.17 -10.71
C TYR A 7 -10.60 -1.98 -11.86
N PHE A 8 -9.88 -3.05 -11.53
CA PHE A 8 -9.14 -3.87 -12.47
C PHE A 8 -9.88 -5.18 -12.75
N GLY A 9 -9.70 -5.70 -13.96
CA GLY A 9 -10.25 -6.99 -14.39
C GLY A 9 -9.42 -7.57 -15.53
N ASP A 10 -9.79 -8.76 -16.00
CA ASP A 10 -9.25 -9.35 -17.22
C ASP A 10 -10.24 -9.12 -18.35
N SER A 11 -9.86 -8.35 -19.37
CA SER A 11 -10.73 -8.03 -20.52
C SER A 11 -11.17 -9.26 -21.31
N THR A 12 -10.45 -10.38 -21.16
CA THR A 12 -10.74 -11.67 -21.79
C THR A 12 -11.59 -12.60 -20.92
N TYR A 13 -12.00 -12.17 -19.72
CA TYR A 13 -12.77 -12.98 -18.78
C TYR A 13 -14.17 -13.34 -19.32
N ASN A 14 -14.44 -14.64 -19.41
CA ASN A 14 -15.76 -15.18 -19.72
C ASN A 14 -16.47 -15.61 -18.43
N ALA A 15 -17.57 -14.94 -18.09
CA ALA A 15 -18.33 -15.18 -16.86
C ALA A 15 -19.03 -16.56 -16.82
N THR A 16 -19.36 -17.15 -17.96
CA THR A 16 -20.01 -18.47 -18.04
C THR A 16 -19.02 -19.59 -17.73
N THR A 17 -17.84 -19.56 -18.35
CA THR A 17 -16.79 -20.57 -18.13
C THR A 17 -15.89 -20.26 -16.95
N LYS A 18 -15.94 -19.03 -16.42
CA LYS A 18 -15.06 -18.49 -15.36
C LYS A 18 -13.58 -18.56 -15.73
N THR A 19 -13.26 -18.33 -17.01
CA THR A 19 -11.90 -18.40 -17.54
C THR A 19 -11.49 -17.07 -18.18
N GLY A 20 -10.21 -16.74 -18.12
CA GLY A 20 -9.57 -15.61 -18.80
C GLY A 20 -8.11 -15.94 -19.09
N THR A 21 -7.41 -15.04 -19.75
CA THR A 21 -5.98 -15.20 -20.10
C THR A 21 -5.05 -14.74 -18.97
N TRP A 22 -5.49 -13.82 -18.14
CA TRP A 22 -4.72 -13.36 -16.99
C TRP A 22 -4.66 -14.43 -15.90
N LYS A 23 -3.46 -14.58 -15.32
CA LYS A 23 -3.22 -15.46 -14.18
C LYS A 23 -2.62 -14.64 -13.06
N ALA A 24 -3.33 -14.59 -11.93
CA ALA A 24 -2.89 -13.85 -10.76
C ALA A 24 -1.56 -14.40 -10.22
N THR A 25 -0.59 -13.51 -10.04
CA THR A 25 0.57 -13.76 -9.17
C THR A 25 0.13 -13.86 -7.71
N ASP A 26 0.99 -14.39 -6.84
CA ASP A 26 0.65 -14.49 -5.41
C ASP A 26 0.48 -13.11 -4.76
N ALA A 27 1.23 -12.11 -5.20
CA ALA A 27 1.02 -10.74 -4.78
C ALA A 27 -0.34 -10.21 -5.23
N GLN A 28 -0.72 -10.37 -6.50
CA GLN A 28 -2.02 -9.95 -6.99
C GLN A 28 -3.18 -10.62 -6.24
N LYS A 29 -3.06 -11.92 -5.91
CA LYS A 29 -4.04 -12.62 -5.05
C LYS A 29 -4.13 -11.98 -3.65
N ARG A 30 -2.99 -11.67 -3.03
CA ARG A 30 -2.92 -11.09 -1.68
C ARG A 30 -3.52 -9.67 -1.58
N TYR A 31 -3.54 -8.93 -2.69
CA TYR A 31 -4.21 -7.64 -2.81
C TYR A 31 -5.67 -7.74 -3.31
N GLY A 32 -6.19 -8.96 -3.49
CA GLY A 32 -7.59 -9.20 -3.84
C GLY A 32 -7.95 -8.89 -5.30
N PHE A 33 -6.98 -8.94 -6.23
CA PHE A 33 -7.28 -8.83 -7.66
C PHE A 33 -7.97 -10.10 -8.17
N ALA A 34 -9.00 -9.93 -9.00
CA ALA A 34 -9.77 -11.02 -9.57
C ALA A 34 -10.01 -10.79 -11.06
N ALA A 35 -9.98 -11.86 -11.85
CA ALA A 35 -10.18 -11.78 -13.31
C ALA A 35 -11.55 -11.19 -13.67
N ALA A 36 -12.57 -11.48 -12.85
CA ALA A 36 -13.91 -10.95 -13.03
C ALA A 36 -14.04 -9.45 -12.71
N GLY A 37 -13.02 -8.84 -12.07
CA GLY A 37 -13.12 -7.53 -11.45
C GLY A 37 -14.28 -7.44 -10.45
N PHE A 38 -14.63 -6.22 -10.04
CA PHE A 38 -15.76 -5.96 -9.12
C PHE A 38 -16.99 -5.41 -9.86
N GLY A 39 -17.10 -5.67 -11.17
CA GLY A 39 -18.24 -5.27 -12.00
C GLY A 39 -18.16 -3.88 -12.63
N TYR A 40 -17.07 -3.13 -12.44
CA TYR A 40 -16.87 -1.83 -13.09
C TYR A 40 -16.72 -1.95 -14.62
N GLY A 41 -16.05 -3.01 -15.10
CA GLY A 41 -15.91 -3.30 -16.53
C GLY A 41 -14.97 -2.36 -17.29
N TRP A 42 -14.14 -1.58 -16.60
CA TRP A 42 -13.25 -0.59 -17.21
C TRP A 42 -12.18 -1.23 -18.10
N GLU A 43 -11.72 -2.41 -17.74
CA GLU A 43 -10.74 -3.21 -18.51
C GLU A 43 -11.17 -3.47 -19.96
N LYS A 44 -12.47 -3.43 -20.25
CA LYS A 44 -13.03 -3.65 -21.59
C LYS A 44 -12.87 -2.45 -22.51
N PHE A 45 -12.59 -1.27 -21.95
CA PHE A 45 -12.61 0.00 -22.67
C PHE A 45 -11.33 0.83 -22.46
N ASP A 46 -10.64 0.66 -21.33
CA ASP A 46 -9.35 1.27 -21.03
C ASP A 46 -8.35 0.18 -20.62
N LYS A 47 -7.37 -0.08 -21.51
CA LYS A 47 -6.33 -1.11 -21.31
C LYS A 47 -5.51 -0.90 -20.04
N ARG A 48 -5.51 0.31 -19.47
CA ARG A 48 -4.83 0.62 -18.20
C ARG A 48 -5.38 -0.19 -17.03
N PHE A 49 -6.65 -0.60 -17.09
CA PHE A 49 -7.30 -1.41 -16.06
C PHE A 49 -7.37 -2.90 -16.40
N ASP A 50 -6.84 -3.30 -17.56
CA ASP A 50 -6.80 -4.68 -17.99
C ASP A 50 -5.57 -5.39 -17.45
N LEU A 51 -5.80 -6.33 -16.52
CA LEU A 51 -4.76 -7.16 -15.91
C LEU A 51 -4.08 -8.09 -16.93
N ALA A 52 -4.75 -8.39 -18.06
CA ALA A 52 -4.16 -9.16 -19.16
C ALA A 52 -3.31 -8.31 -20.12
N SER A 53 -3.32 -6.98 -19.96
CA SER A 53 -2.60 -6.06 -20.85
C SER A 53 -1.10 -6.06 -20.56
N ALA A 54 -0.31 -6.54 -21.52
CA ALA A 54 1.15 -6.46 -21.45
C ALA A 54 1.68 -5.00 -21.51
N ASP A 55 0.96 -4.11 -22.20
CA ASP A 55 1.32 -2.69 -22.35
C ASP A 55 1.22 -1.91 -21.02
N HIS A 56 0.38 -2.40 -20.09
CA HIS A 56 0.11 -1.80 -18.79
C HIS A 56 0.45 -2.74 -17.63
N ALA A 57 1.46 -3.60 -17.82
CA ALA A 57 1.95 -4.44 -16.75
C ALA A 57 2.38 -3.60 -15.53
N ASN A 58 1.96 -4.03 -14.34
CA ASN A 58 2.18 -3.34 -13.05
C ASN A 58 1.39 -2.04 -12.85
N GLU A 59 0.44 -1.68 -13.72
CA GLU A 59 -0.36 -0.49 -13.50
C GLU A 59 -1.12 -0.56 -12.17
N GLU A 60 -1.52 -1.76 -11.75
CA GLU A 60 -2.16 -2.00 -10.48
C GLU A 60 -1.28 -1.64 -9.27
N ASN A 61 0.04 -1.68 -9.43
CA ASN A 61 1.00 -1.26 -8.39
C ASN A 61 1.11 0.26 -8.25
N ARG A 62 0.55 1.02 -9.20
CA ARG A 62 0.48 2.49 -9.13
C ARG A 62 -0.74 2.99 -8.33
N PHE A 63 -1.58 2.09 -7.81
CA PHE A 63 -2.72 2.40 -6.92
C PHE A 63 -2.54 1.77 -5.53
N GLY A 64 -3.32 2.21 -4.56
CA GLY A 64 -3.26 1.76 -3.16
C GLY A 64 -2.33 2.60 -2.31
N TRP A 65 -2.15 3.87 -2.64
CA TRP A 65 -1.26 4.79 -1.93
C TRP A 65 -2.04 5.88 -1.20
N VAL A 66 -1.44 6.45 -0.16
CA VAL A 66 -1.85 7.76 0.36
C VAL A 66 -1.42 8.82 -0.66
N VAL A 67 -2.32 9.76 -0.97
CA VAL A 67 -2.08 10.85 -1.93
C VAL A 67 -2.19 12.17 -1.19
N GLU A 68 -1.11 12.95 -1.19
CA GLU A 68 -1.07 14.28 -0.62
C GLU A 68 -1.54 15.32 -1.65
N ILE A 69 -2.43 16.21 -1.23
CA ILE A 69 -3.01 17.27 -2.03
C ILE A 69 -2.82 18.58 -1.26
N ASP A 70 -2.35 19.62 -1.93
CA ASP A 70 -2.35 20.98 -1.37
C ASP A 70 -3.65 21.69 -1.76
N PRO A 71 -4.63 21.86 -0.84
CA PRO A 71 -5.88 22.53 -1.15
C PRO A 71 -5.73 24.03 -1.38
N MET A 72 -4.58 24.62 -1.01
CA MET A 72 -4.29 26.04 -1.15
C MET A 72 -3.52 26.37 -2.44
N ASN A 73 -2.99 25.35 -3.12
CA ASN A 73 -2.25 25.51 -4.37
C ASN A 73 -2.86 24.67 -5.49
N PRO A 74 -3.78 25.22 -6.30
CA PRO A 74 -4.48 24.46 -7.34
C PRO A 74 -3.57 24.00 -8.48
N ASN A 75 -2.35 24.54 -8.60
CA ASN A 75 -1.38 24.16 -9.62
C ASN A 75 -0.43 23.04 -9.16
N GLN A 76 -0.46 22.70 -7.87
CA GLN A 76 0.36 21.62 -7.35
C GLN A 76 -0.24 20.28 -7.76
N THR A 77 0.56 19.47 -8.46
CA THR A 77 0.16 18.10 -8.79
C THR A 77 0.14 17.27 -7.50
N PRO A 78 -0.96 16.53 -7.21
CA PRO A 78 -1.01 15.61 -6.08
C PRO A 78 0.11 14.58 -6.11
N VAL A 79 0.61 14.16 -4.94
CA VAL A 79 1.77 13.26 -4.84
C VAL A 79 1.39 11.98 -4.10
N LYS A 80 1.67 10.83 -4.71
CA LYS A 80 1.54 9.53 -4.03
C LYS A 80 2.72 9.33 -3.09
N ARG A 81 2.47 9.22 -1.78
CA ARG A 81 3.50 9.10 -0.74
C ARG A 81 3.85 7.63 -0.51
N THR A 82 4.78 7.11 -1.31
CA THR A 82 5.09 5.68 -1.33
C THR A 82 5.76 5.17 -0.06
N ALA A 83 6.43 6.04 0.71
CA ALA A 83 7.04 5.67 2.00
C ALA A 83 6.02 5.21 3.05
N LEU A 84 4.74 5.56 2.88
CA LEU A 84 3.63 5.12 3.73
C LEU A 84 3.13 3.70 3.38
N GLY A 85 3.69 3.08 2.33
CA GLY A 85 3.36 1.72 1.91
C GLY A 85 2.07 1.62 1.08
N ARG A 86 1.96 0.53 0.32
CA ARG A 86 0.81 0.24 -0.53
C ARG A 86 -0.12 -0.77 0.13
N ILE A 87 -1.34 -0.34 0.44
CA ILE A 87 -2.42 -1.13 1.07
C ILE A 87 -3.79 -0.56 0.66
N LYS A 88 -4.89 -1.12 1.18
CA LYS A 88 -6.22 -0.52 1.04
C LYS A 88 -6.43 0.49 2.18
N HIS A 89 -5.82 1.67 2.02
CA HIS A 89 -5.82 2.71 3.04
C HIS A 89 -7.23 3.25 3.32
N GLU A 90 -7.74 3.03 4.52
CA GLU A 90 -9.01 3.60 5.00
C GLU A 90 -8.87 5.06 5.43
N GLY A 91 -7.85 5.32 6.25
CA GLY A 91 -7.54 6.65 6.77
C GLY A 91 -6.04 6.80 7.02
N ALA A 92 -5.63 8.05 7.26
CA ALA A 92 -4.26 8.43 7.58
C ALA A 92 -4.28 9.43 8.74
N GLU A 93 -4.21 8.92 9.97
CA GLU A 93 -4.21 9.75 11.18
C GLU A 93 -2.82 10.31 11.42
N VAL A 94 -2.69 11.64 11.28
CA VAL A 94 -1.41 12.35 11.36
C VAL A 94 -1.24 12.98 12.73
N VAL A 95 -0.15 12.66 13.41
CA VAL A 95 0.22 13.28 14.69
C VAL A 95 1.67 13.74 14.69
N GLU A 96 1.95 14.82 15.44
CA GLU A 96 3.32 15.22 15.73
C GLU A 96 3.85 14.41 16.92
N GLY A 97 4.84 13.56 16.65
CA GLY A 97 5.52 12.75 17.64
C GLY A 97 6.72 13.44 18.29
N GLN A 98 7.44 12.68 19.12
CA GLN A 98 8.63 13.18 19.82
C GLN A 98 9.68 13.75 18.86
N GLY A 99 10.27 14.89 19.23
CA GLY A 99 11.25 15.60 18.40
C GLY A 99 10.64 16.29 17.18
N GLY A 100 9.31 16.38 17.11
CA GLY A 100 8.58 16.98 15.98
C GLY A 100 8.61 16.11 14.72
N ARG A 101 8.75 14.80 14.85
CA ARG A 101 8.60 13.86 13.73
C ARG A 101 7.12 13.68 13.40
N ILE A 102 6.77 13.62 12.12
CA ILE A 102 5.42 13.21 11.73
C ILE A 102 5.27 11.70 11.95
N VAL A 103 4.17 11.31 12.57
CA VAL A 103 3.72 9.92 12.68
C VAL A 103 2.38 9.81 11.96
N VAL A 104 2.22 8.78 11.14
CA VAL A 104 0.97 8.52 10.42
C VAL A 104 0.49 7.11 10.77
N TYR A 105 -0.66 6.98 11.42
CA TYR A 105 -1.31 5.69 11.64
C TYR A 105 -2.30 5.40 10.52
N MET A 106 -2.27 4.18 9.98
CA MET A 106 -3.04 3.79 8.80
C MET A 106 -3.66 2.40 9.01
N GLY A 107 -4.94 2.27 8.67
CA GLY A 107 -5.65 0.98 8.62
C GLY A 107 -5.71 0.44 7.20
N ASP A 108 -5.63 -0.88 7.08
CA ASP A 108 -5.83 -1.62 5.83
C ASP A 108 -7.19 -2.32 5.87
N ASP A 109 -8.21 -1.75 5.20
CA ASP A 109 -9.61 -2.16 5.38
C ASP A 109 -9.97 -3.44 4.61
N GLU A 110 -9.43 -4.56 5.06
CA GLU A 110 -9.79 -5.90 4.61
C GLU A 110 -9.69 -6.89 5.76
N ARG A 111 -10.53 -7.94 5.76
CA ARG A 111 -10.53 -8.92 6.86
C ARG A 111 -9.16 -9.59 6.93
N PHE A 112 -8.62 -9.66 8.14
CA PHE A 112 -7.33 -10.28 8.43
C PHE A 112 -6.13 -9.54 7.82
N ASP A 113 -6.29 -8.25 7.51
CA ASP A 113 -5.18 -7.33 7.22
C ASP A 113 -4.75 -6.56 8.49
N TYR A 114 -3.99 -5.48 8.35
CA TYR A 114 -3.13 -4.98 9.43
C TYR A 114 -3.28 -3.47 9.72
N ILE A 115 -2.80 -3.08 10.90
CA ILE A 115 -2.59 -1.68 11.28
C ILE A 115 -1.12 -1.31 11.04
N TYR A 116 -0.91 -0.16 10.40
CA TYR A 116 0.40 0.36 10.05
C TYR A 116 0.69 1.70 10.74
N LYS A 117 1.98 2.00 10.87
CA LYS A 117 2.48 3.27 11.38
C LYS A 117 3.69 3.71 10.57
N PHE A 118 3.68 4.92 10.04
CA PHE A 118 4.85 5.57 9.47
C PHE A 118 5.43 6.58 10.47
N VAL A 119 6.75 6.76 10.49
CA VAL A 119 7.45 7.79 11.28
C VAL A 119 8.49 8.49 10.40
N SER A 120 8.42 9.82 10.28
CA SER A 120 9.37 10.60 9.48
C SER A 120 10.80 10.49 10.00
N ALA A 121 11.78 10.63 9.11
CA ALA A 121 13.18 10.49 9.43
C ALA A 121 13.66 11.55 10.45
N ASP A 122 13.10 12.75 10.40
CA ASP A 122 13.51 13.89 11.24
C ASP A 122 12.33 14.83 11.56
N ASN A 123 12.61 15.89 12.31
CA ASN A 123 11.70 16.99 12.60
C ASN A 123 11.11 17.56 11.31
N TRP A 124 9.78 17.61 11.24
CA TRP A 124 9.05 17.94 10.02
C TRP A 124 9.31 19.37 9.55
N ARG A 125 9.47 20.32 10.48
CA ARG A 125 9.75 21.73 10.14
C ARG A 125 11.13 21.87 9.50
N SER A 126 12.13 21.15 10.03
CA SER A 126 13.47 21.08 9.45
C SER A 126 13.45 20.45 8.05
N MET A 127 12.72 19.35 7.87
CA MET A 127 12.58 18.69 6.56
C MET A 127 11.93 19.62 5.53
N VAL A 128 10.82 20.27 5.88
CA VAL A 128 10.13 21.23 5.01
C VAL A 128 11.03 22.42 4.68
N ALA A 129 11.79 22.95 5.64
CA ALA A 129 12.74 24.04 5.40
C ALA A 129 13.87 23.63 4.42
N ARG A 130 14.20 22.34 4.34
CA ARG A 130 15.15 21.78 3.34
C ARG A 130 14.49 21.40 2.02
N GLY A 131 13.18 21.62 1.87
CA GLY A 131 12.43 21.24 0.67
C GLY A 131 12.11 19.74 0.55
N VAL A 132 12.19 18.99 1.66
CA VAL A 132 11.88 17.55 1.70
C VAL A 132 10.53 17.36 2.41
N SER A 133 9.60 16.63 1.80
CA SER A 133 8.35 16.29 2.50
C SER A 133 8.66 15.34 3.67
N PRO A 134 8.08 15.55 4.86
CA PRO A 134 8.22 14.61 5.97
C PRO A 134 7.60 13.23 5.68
N LEU A 135 6.82 13.11 4.60
CA LEU A 135 6.16 11.87 4.17
C LEU A 135 6.95 11.07 3.12
N ASP A 136 8.09 11.58 2.65
CA ASP A 136 8.93 10.89 1.65
C ASP A 136 10.09 10.10 2.30
N GLU A 137 10.55 10.51 3.48
CA GLU A 137 11.67 9.89 4.18
C GLU A 137 11.27 9.49 5.60
N GLY A 138 11.39 8.20 5.91
CA GLY A 138 11.05 7.69 7.23
C GLY A 138 11.05 6.18 7.28
N LYS A 139 10.31 5.65 8.25
CA LYS A 139 10.21 4.23 8.53
C LYS A 139 8.75 3.81 8.60
N LEU A 140 8.41 2.75 7.87
CA LEU A 140 7.11 2.11 7.93
C LEU A 140 7.16 0.93 8.91
N TYR A 141 6.11 0.78 9.69
CA TYR A 141 5.94 -0.27 10.67
C TYR A 141 4.57 -0.93 10.52
N VAL A 142 4.46 -2.17 10.96
CA VAL A 142 3.19 -2.89 11.12
C VAL A 142 3.02 -3.34 12.57
N ALA A 143 1.78 -3.37 13.04
CA ALA A 143 1.45 -3.76 14.41
C ALA A 143 1.50 -5.27 14.62
N LYS A 144 2.00 -5.68 15.79
CA LYS A 144 1.82 -7.02 16.37
C LYS A 144 1.33 -6.87 17.80
N PHE A 145 0.13 -7.36 18.08
CA PHE A 145 -0.45 -7.39 19.41
C PHE A 145 -0.15 -8.73 20.09
N ASN A 146 0.17 -8.67 21.39
CA ASN A 146 0.47 -9.83 22.22
C ASN A 146 -0.72 -10.14 23.15
N ASP A 147 -0.81 -11.40 23.61
CA ASP A 147 -1.92 -11.86 24.46
C ASP A 147 -1.99 -11.16 25.83
N ASP A 148 -0.93 -10.49 26.26
CA ASP A 148 -0.86 -9.73 27.52
C ASP A 148 -1.39 -8.29 27.40
N GLY A 149 -1.94 -7.91 26.25
CA GLY A 149 -2.47 -6.57 25.97
C GLY A 149 -1.40 -5.56 25.57
N THR A 150 -0.13 -5.97 25.44
CA THR A 150 0.93 -5.13 24.88
C THR A 150 1.01 -5.27 23.35
N GLY A 151 1.80 -4.41 22.71
CA GLY A 151 2.03 -4.48 21.27
C GLY A 151 3.40 -4.00 20.86
N ASN A 152 3.85 -4.48 19.70
CA ASN A 152 5.11 -4.15 19.08
C ASN A 152 4.89 -3.55 17.70
N TRP A 153 5.75 -2.59 17.33
CA TRP A 153 5.83 -2.07 15.97
C TRP A 153 6.99 -2.73 15.24
N LEU A 154 6.69 -3.53 14.22
CA LEU A 154 7.68 -4.26 13.43
C LEU A 154 8.08 -3.42 12.21
N GLU A 155 9.35 -3.04 12.10
CA GLU A 155 9.84 -2.21 10.99
C GLU A 155 9.84 -2.99 9.66
N LEU A 156 9.15 -2.46 8.66
CA LEU A 156 9.12 -2.98 7.29
C LEU A 156 10.31 -2.42 6.52
N THR A 157 11.49 -3.04 6.71
CA THR A 157 12.74 -2.63 6.05
C THR A 157 13.44 -3.79 5.36
N VAL A 158 14.00 -3.55 4.17
CA VAL A 158 14.84 -4.54 3.45
C VAL A 158 16.10 -4.93 4.23
N ASN A 159 16.50 -4.16 5.26
CA ASN A 159 17.61 -4.51 6.14
C ASN A 159 17.24 -5.60 7.15
N ASN A 160 15.95 -5.88 7.35
CA ASN A 160 15.51 -7.01 8.15
C ASN A 160 15.84 -8.33 7.40
N PRO A 161 16.56 -9.29 8.02
CA PRO A 161 16.96 -10.52 7.32
C PRO A 161 15.80 -11.33 6.71
N THR A 162 14.65 -11.37 7.38
CA THR A 162 13.45 -12.06 6.89
C THR A 162 12.90 -11.41 5.62
N LEU A 163 12.89 -10.07 5.58
CA LEU A 163 12.44 -9.32 4.40
C LEU A 163 13.50 -9.36 3.29
N LYS A 164 14.78 -9.23 3.62
CA LYS A 164 15.88 -9.32 2.65
C LYS A 164 15.89 -10.63 1.86
N ALA A 165 15.44 -11.73 2.48
CA ALA A 165 15.33 -13.03 1.82
C ALA A 165 14.19 -13.12 0.81
N LYS A 166 13.23 -12.17 0.82
CA LYS A 166 12.01 -12.17 -0.01
C LYS A 166 11.90 -10.96 -0.94
N PHE A 167 12.55 -9.85 -0.61
CA PHE A 167 12.46 -8.57 -1.31
C PHE A 167 13.85 -8.07 -1.70
N ASN A 168 13.97 -7.56 -2.92
CA ASN A 168 15.26 -7.12 -3.47
C ASN A 168 15.69 -5.75 -2.94
N ASP A 169 14.73 -4.89 -2.62
CA ASP A 169 14.96 -3.50 -2.22
C ASP A 169 13.81 -2.96 -1.36
N GLN A 170 13.96 -1.74 -0.85
CA GLN A 170 12.92 -1.09 -0.04
C GLN A 170 11.67 -0.75 -0.87
N ALA A 171 11.81 -0.49 -2.17
CA ALA A 171 10.69 -0.18 -3.05
C ALA A 171 9.72 -1.36 -3.12
N THR A 172 10.24 -2.57 -3.35
CA THR A 172 9.46 -3.81 -3.35
C THR A 172 8.84 -4.11 -1.99
N VAL A 173 9.52 -3.83 -0.87
CA VAL A 173 8.91 -3.92 0.47
C VAL A 173 7.69 -2.99 0.59
N LEU A 174 7.77 -1.74 0.13
CA LEU A 174 6.67 -0.78 0.23
C LEU A 174 5.51 -1.09 -0.73
N THR A 175 5.80 -1.51 -1.96
CA THR A 175 4.78 -1.93 -2.95
C THR A 175 4.04 -3.19 -2.50
N TYR A 176 4.73 -4.09 -1.81
CA TYR A 176 4.21 -5.36 -1.32
C TYR A 176 4.11 -5.39 0.21
N ALA A 177 3.74 -4.26 0.83
CA ALA A 177 3.68 -4.07 2.28
C ALA A 177 2.89 -5.16 3.01
N ARG A 178 1.76 -5.61 2.45
CA ARG A 178 1.00 -6.76 2.97
C ARG A 178 1.85 -8.04 3.09
N LEU A 179 2.58 -8.40 2.03
CA LEU A 179 3.45 -9.59 2.04
C LEU A 179 4.64 -9.43 2.99
N ALA A 180 5.16 -8.20 3.13
CA ALA A 180 6.21 -7.92 4.10
C ALA A 180 5.70 -8.04 5.54
N ALA A 181 4.49 -7.55 5.81
CA ALA A 181 3.82 -7.70 7.10
C ALA A 181 3.50 -9.16 7.43
N ASP A 182 3.00 -9.93 6.46
CA ASP A 182 2.80 -11.39 6.59
C ASP A 182 4.11 -12.07 7.01
N ALA A 183 5.22 -11.73 6.34
CA ALA A 183 6.53 -12.32 6.60
C ALA A 183 7.10 -12.00 7.99
N LEU A 184 6.71 -10.87 8.60
CA LEU A 184 7.11 -10.51 9.96
C LEU A 184 6.13 -11.02 11.04
N GLY A 185 5.01 -11.61 10.64
CA GLY A 185 3.99 -12.11 11.56
C GLY A 185 3.27 -10.98 12.30
N ALA A 186 2.83 -9.97 11.54
CA ALA A 186 1.87 -8.96 12.00
C ALA A 186 0.56 -9.63 12.47
N THR A 187 -0.19 -8.97 13.34
CA THR A 187 -1.46 -9.51 13.87
C THR A 187 -2.61 -9.19 12.92
N PRO A 188 -3.31 -10.20 12.35
CA PRO A 188 -4.50 -9.98 11.54
C PRO A 188 -5.62 -9.31 12.34
N MET A 189 -6.30 -8.33 11.74
CA MET A 189 -7.33 -7.52 12.37
C MET A 189 -8.72 -7.72 11.72
N ASP A 190 -9.77 -7.40 12.47
CA ASP A 190 -11.17 -7.58 12.07
C ASP A 190 -11.76 -6.35 11.34
N ARG A 191 -11.02 -5.76 10.39
CA ARG A 191 -11.34 -4.50 9.69
C ARG A 191 -11.46 -3.31 10.64
#